data_AF-A0A920HHY9-F1
#
_entry.id   AF-A0A920HHY9-F1
#
_cell.length_a   1.000
_cell.length_b   1.000
_cell.length_c   1.000
_cell.angle_alpha   90.00
_cell.angle_beta   90.00
_cell.angle_gamma   90.00
#
_symmetry.space_group_name_H-M   'P 1'
#
loop_
_entity.id
_entity.type
_entity.pdbx_description
1 polymer ?
#
loop_
_entity_poly.entity_id
_entity_poly.type
_entity_poly.pdbx_seq_one_letter_code
_entity_poly.pdbx_strand_id
1 'polypeptide(L)' 'MYTSSYGTGELIKDAINKGLTTINLYIGGSATNDGGIGIASALGFEFYDKFKNY' A
#
# COMPACT_ATOMS: atom_id res chain seq x y z
N MET A 1 7.63 -13.42 3.41
CA MET A 1 7.51 -12.00 3.77
C MET A 1 6.19 -11.85 4.52
N TYR A 2 6.21 -11.73 5.84
CA TYR A 2 4.99 -11.84 6.67
C TYR A 2 4.34 -10.50 7.02
N THR A 3 5.04 -9.39 6.77
CA THR A 3 4.59 -8.04 7.10
C THR A 3 4.24 -7.30 5.81
N SER A 4 3.11 -6.57 5.81
CA SER A 4 2.55 -5.88 4.64
C SER A 4 2.19 -4.44 4.98
N SER A 5 2.43 -3.53 4.03
CA SER A 5 2.04 -2.11 4.10
C SER A 5 0.58 -1.87 3.69
N TYR A 6 -0.22 -2.93 3.48
CA TYR A 6 -1.62 -2.83 3.03
C TYR A 6 -2.48 -1.93 3.92
N GLY A 7 -2.38 -2.08 5.25
CA GLY A 7 -3.12 -1.22 6.19
C GLY A 7 -2.75 0.27 6.07
N THR A 8 -1.50 0.59 5.74
CA THR A 8 -1.11 1.98 5.40
C THR A 8 -1.82 2.45 4.13
N GLY A 9 -1.94 1.58 3.13
CA GLY A 9 -2.69 1.84 1.91
C GLY A 9 -4.19 2.10 2.16
N GLU A 10 -4.81 1.42 3.12
CA GLU A 10 -6.19 1.68 3.51
C GLU A 10 -6.37 3.09 4.11
N LEU A 11 -5.43 3.54 4.95
CA LEU A 11 -5.43 4.91 5.49
C LEU A 11 -5.25 5.96 4.38
N ILE A 12 -4.39 5.68 3.41
CA ILE A 12 -4.19 6.55 2.23
C ILE A 12 -5.48 6.62 1.41
N LYS A 13 -6.16 5.48 1.18
CA LYS A 13 -7.42 5.41 0.44
C LYS A 13 -8.53 6.21 1.12
N ASP A 14 -8.65 6.10 2.45
CA ASP A 14 -9.60 6.89 3.23
C ASP A 14 -9.34 8.40 3.11
N ALA A 15 -8.06 8.82 3.17
CA ALA A 15 -7.70 10.22 2.96
C ALA A 15 -8.07 10.72 1.55
N ILE A 16 -7.80 9.93 0.51
CA ILE A 16 -8.20 10.26 -0.86
C ILE A 16 -9.73 10.39 -0.97
N ASN A 17 -10.49 9.47 -0.38
CA ASN A 17 -11.95 9.51 -0.38
C ASN A 17 -12.52 10.75 0.33
N LYS A 18 -11.78 11.31 1.29
CA LYS A 18 -12.11 12.58 1.97
C LYS A 18 -11.70 13.82 1.16
N GLY A 19 -11.16 13.65 -0.05
CA GLY A 19 -10.76 14.75 -0.94
C GLY A 19 -9.39 15.33 -0.64
N LEU A 20 -8.55 14.66 0.16
CA LEU A 20 -7.18 15.12 0.40
C LEU A 20 -6.34 14.89 -0.86
N THR A 21 -5.64 15.93 -1.30
CA THR A 21 -4.76 15.90 -2.47
C THR A 21 -3.27 15.74 -2.11
N THR A 22 -2.94 15.94 -0.83
CA THR A 22 -1.56 15.90 -0.33
C THR A 22 -1.49 14.94 0.85
N ILE A 23 -0.62 13.93 0.75
CA ILE A 23 -0.37 12.95 1.82
C ILE A 23 1.12 12.94 2.10
N ASN A 24 1.51 13.42 3.28
CA ASN A 24 2.89 13.36 3.74
C ASN A 24 3.12 12.02 4.44
N LEU A 25 3.83 11.12 3.77
CA LEU A 25 4.12 9.78 4.27
C LEU A 25 5.56 9.72 4.79
N TYR A 26 5.72 9.49 6.09
CA TYR A 26 7.02 9.33 6.74
C TYR A 26 7.31 7.84 6.96
N ILE A 27 8.35 7.34 6.29
CA ILE A 27 8.76 5.94 6.37
C ILE A 27 10.05 5.85 7.18
N GLY A 28 9.95 5.35 8.41
CA GLY A 28 11.11 5.12 9.29
C GLY A 28 10.84 3.97 10.25
N GLY A 29 11.84 3.11 10.50
CA GLY A 29 11.71 1.95 11.37
C GLY A 29 10.61 0.97 10.93
N SER A 30 10.37 0.82 9.63
CA SER A 30 9.23 0.06 9.13
C SER A 30 9.36 -1.42 9.52
N ALA A 31 8.36 -1.93 10.24
CA ALA A 31 8.22 -3.37 10.51
C ALA A 31 7.91 -4.17 9.23
N THR A 32 7.67 -3.48 8.11
CA THR A 32 7.35 -4.02 6.79
C THR A 32 8.56 -3.93 5.86
N ASN A 33 8.75 -4.97 5.05
CA ASN A 33 9.78 -5.04 4.00
C ASN A 33 9.16 -5.42 2.65
N ASP A 34 8.02 -4.82 2.31
CA ASP A 34 7.23 -5.16 1.11
C ASP A 34 7.39 -4.18 -0.04
N GLY A 35 8.32 -3.22 0.07
CA GLY A 35 8.60 -2.23 -0.96
C GLY A 35 7.39 -1.36 -1.34
N GLY A 36 6.34 -1.30 -0.50
CA GLY A 36 5.11 -0.56 -0.79
C GLY A 36 4.11 -1.30 -1.68
N ILE A 37 4.32 -2.59 -1.99
CA ILE A 37 3.37 -3.41 -2.77
C ILE A 37 2.02 -3.49 -2.05
N GLY A 38 2.00 -3.58 -0.72
CA GLY A 38 0.77 -3.55 0.06
C GLY A 38 -0.03 -2.25 -0.12
N ILE A 39 0.64 -1.09 -0.07
CA ILE A 39 0.02 0.22 -0.33
C ILE A 39 -0.59 0.26 -1.73
N ALA A 40 0.18 -0.12 -2.75
CA ALA A 40 -0.30 -0.11 -4.13
C ALA A 40 -1.52 -1.04 -4.29
N SER A 41 -1.48 -2.23 -3.70
CA SER A 41 -2.59 -3.19 -3.73
C SER A 41 -3.87 -2.62 -3.11
N ALA A 42 -3.78 -1.95 -1.96
CA ALA A 42 -4.93 -1.31 -1.30
C ALA A 42 -5.57 -0.19 -2.15
N LEU A 43 -4.74 0.48 -2.96
CA LEU A 43 -5.16 1.52 -3.91
C LEU A 43 -5.71 0.95 -5.23
N GLY A 44 -5.75 -0.37 -5.38
CA GLY A 44 -6.37 -1.06 -6.51
C GLY A 44 -5.40 -1.53 -7.60
N PHE A 45 -4.09 -1.53 -7.34
CA PHE A 45 -3.14 -2.16 -8.23
C PHE A 45 -3.20 -3.69 -8.07
N GLU A 46 -3.23 -4.40 -9.18
CA GLU A 46 -3.18 -5.86 -9.19
C GLU A 46 -1.78 -6.30 -9.61
N PHE A 47 -1.16 -7.15 -8.80
CA PHE A 47 0.14 -7.72 -9.07
C PHE A 47 -0.04 -9.18 -9.45
N TYR A 48 0.71 -9.62 -10.45
CA TYR A 48 0.60 -10.96 -11.00
C TYR A 48 1.95 -11.66 -10.94
N ASP A 49 1.95 -12.94 -10.60
CA ASP A 49 3.13 -13.79 -10.76
C ASP A 49 3.38 -14.14 -12.24
N LYS A 50 4.44 -14.91 -12.50
CA LYS A 50 4.82 -15.35 -13.86
C LYS A 50 3.72 -16.17 -14.56
N PHE A 51 2.81 -16.78 -13.80
CA PHE A 51 1.72 -17.61 -14.29
C PHE A 51 0.39 -16.84 -14.33
N LYS A 52 0.39 -15.54 -14.04
CA LYS A 52 -0.80 -14.68 -13.94
C LYS A 52 -1.72 -15.04 -12.77
N ASN A 53 -1.18 -15.61 -11.71
CA ASN A 53 -1.92 -15.71 -10.45
C ASN A 53 -1.83 -14.38 -9.70
N TYR A 54 -2.92 -14.04 -9.00
CA TYR A 54 -3.02 -12.92 -8.07
C TYR A 54 -2.41 -13.30 -6.71
#